data_AF-A0A4R4UDY9-F1
#
_entry.id   AF-A0A4R4UDY9-F1
#
_cell.length_a   1.000
_cell.length_b   1.000
_cell.length_c   1.000
_cell.angle_alpha   90.00
_cell.angle_beta   90.00
_cell.angle_gamma   90.00
#
_symmetry.space_group_name_H-M   'P 1'
#
loop_
_entity.id
_entity.type
_entity.pdbx_description
1 polymer ?
#
loop_
_entity_poly.entity_id
_entity_poly.type
_entity_poly.pdbx_seq_one_letter_code
_entity_poly.pdbx_strand_id
1 'polypeptide(L)'
;MKLTRTRYSEPPIFSALSVLLGSVRAMPNEPMSIRAGDPWKEQDYQRFVEELRNGRPMEDIAEVLQRTVKSVRGRLLRLVPLELQATLKPSERELWVREALNADETYDWLATLRENYSARREHFWSTADTTLLREKWEAREPLPNIAEEFGISEVMAAQHLCRHGLAQSMQEVVDRLGVTPGGTIDIRTRMALDRAAASVWVLITDGVGTRVPGLNRQRQHVSTHVSLEDAEDRLDDLLREAEAHGYGPVKWSIVCRSLGDDTTGQERHGIAEDVDDVAS
;
A
#
# COMPACT_ATOMS: atom_id res chain seq x y z
N MET A 1 10.09 36.09 -4.30
CA MET A 1 10.83 34.84 -4.03
C MET A 1 9.99 33.65 -4.50
N LYS A 2 10.48 32.81 -5.43
CA LYS A 2 9.81 31.54 -5.76
C LYS A 2 10.23 30.52 -4.71
N LEU A 3 9.32 30.18 -3.80
CA LEU A 3 9.47 29.03 -2.89
C LEU A 3 9.54 27.75 -3.73
N THR A 4 10.74 27.31 -4.08
CA THR A 4 10.92 25.97 -4.66
C THR A 4 10.85 24.97 -3.50
N ARG A 5 9.62 24.65 -3.06
CA ARG A 5 9.37 23.55 -2.13
C ARG A 5 9.66 22.23 -2.85
N THR A 6 10.90 21.77 -2.80
CA THR A 6 11.24 20.42 -3.29
C THR A 6 10.73 19.41 -2.26
N ARG A 7 9.46 19.01 -2.41
CA ARG A 7 8.83 17.97 -1.59
C ARG A 7 9.44 16.62 -1.96
N TYR A 8 10.37 16.11 -1.16
CA TYR A 8 10.68 14.69 -1.15
C TYR A 8 9.83 14.02 -0.06
N SER A 9 8.75 13.36 -0.49
CA SER A 9 8.05 12.37 0.32
C SER A 9 8.69 11.04 -0.03
N GLU A 10 9.66 10.56 0.76
CA GLU A 10 10.04 9.16 0.67
C GLU A 10 8.90 8.32 1.26
N PRO A 11 8.35 7.33 0.55
CA PRO A 11 7.49 6.33 1.17
C PRO A 11 8.32 5.56 2.21
N PRO A 12 7.71 4.96 3.25
CA PRO A 12 8.44 4.20 4.24
C PRO A 12 9.14 3.02 3.56
N ILE A 13 10.44 3.17 3.32
CA ILE A 13 11.31 2.09 2.91
C ILE A 13 11.49 1.20 4.15
N PHE A 14 10.75 0.09 4.18
CA PHE A 14 11.20 -1.09 4.91
C PHE A 14 12.52 -1.53 4.28
N SER A 15 13.64 -1.10 4.85
CA SER A 15 14.93 -1.68 4.51
C SER A 15 15.85 -1.69 5.72
N ALA A 16 15.98 -2.87 6.31
CA ALA A 16 17.16 -3.25 7.05
C ALA A 16 17.39 -4.75 6.81
N LEU A 17 18.25 -5.06 5.84
CA LEU A 17 19.44 -5.91 6.00
C LEU A 17 19.88 -6.48 4.64
N SER A 18 21.00 -5.96 4.13
CA SER A 18 21.87 -6.66 3.21
C SER A 18 23.28 -6.58 3.76
N VAL A 19 23.83 -7.71 4.22
CA VAL A 19 25.24 -8.09 4.04
C VAL A 19 25.36 -9.62 4.11
N LEU A 20 25.53 -10.28 2.96
CA LEU A 20 26.65 -11.21 2.71
C LEU A 20 26.59 -11.74 1.26
N LEU A 21 27.78 -11.78 0.65
CA LEU A 21 28.03 -11.82 -0.78
C LEU A 21 27.54 -13.09 -1.48
N GLY A 22 26.93 -12.88 -2.66
CA GLY A 22 26.70 -13.90 -3.67
C GLY A 22 26.14 -13.25 -4.94
N SER A 23 27.03 -12.93 -5.88
CA SER A 23 26.79 -12.41 -7.25
C SER A 23 25.32 -12.41 -7.72
N VAL A 24 24.60 -11.30 -7.49
CA VAL A 24 23.26 -11.11 -8.06
C VAL A 24 23.43 -10.62 -9.49
N ARG A 25 23.21 -11.55 -10.42
CA ARG A 25 22.98 -11.26 -11.83
C ARG A 25 21.85 -10.22 -11.91
N ALA A 26 22.12 -9.06 -12.50
CA ALA A 26 21.10 -8.04 -12.74
C ALA A 26 19.94 -8.68 -13.52
N MET A 27 18.83 -8.92 -12.84
CA MET A 27 17.58 -9.28 -13.50
C MET A 27 17.11 -8.02 -14.25
N PRO A 28 16.66 -8.13 -15.50
CA PRO A 28 16.05 -6.98 -16.17
C PRO A 28 14.90 -6.46 -15.30
N ASN A 29 14.87 -5.14 -15.07
CA ASN A 29 13.81 -4.45 -14.35
C ASN A 29 12.48 -4.73 -15.06
N GLU A 30 11.76 -5.76 -14.61
CA GLU A 30 10.36 -5.97 -14.98
C GLU A 30 9.60 -4.72 -14.50
N PRO A 31 8.91 -3.99 -15.38
CA PRO A 31 8.21 -2.77 -14.98
C PRO A 31 7.26 -3.09 -13.82
N MET A 32 7.33 -2.30 -12.73
CA MET A 32 6.41 -2.46 -11.60
C MET A 32 4.99 -2.40 -12.13
N SER A 33 4.24 -3.49 -11.98
CA SER A 33 2.85 -3.52 -12.42
C SER A 33 2.03 -2.51 -11.62
N ILE A 34 1.21 -1.71 -12.30
CA ILE A 34 0.32 -0.71 -11.69
C ILE A 34 -0.55 -1.35 -10.60
N ARG A 35 -0.91 -2.63 -10.77
CA ARG A 35 -1.77 -3.40 -9.86
C ARG A 35 -1.01 -4.44 -9.02
N ALA A 36 0.24 -4.15 -8.65
CA ALA A 36 1.02 -5.03 -7.79
C ALA A 36 0.31 -5.23 -6.44
N GLY A 37 0.05 -6.48 -6.05
CA GLY A 37 -0.63 -6.80 -4.79
C GLY A 37 -2.16 -6.72 -4.82
N ASP A 38 -2.76 -6.19 -5.88
CA ASP A 38 -4.23 -6.17 -6.02
C ASP A 38 -4.80 -7.59 -6.08
N PRO A 39 -5.89 -7.88 -5.35
CA PRO A 39 -6.59 -9.16 -5.47
C PRO A 39 -7.13 -9.33 -6.89
N TRP A 40 -7.20 -10.58 -7.35
CA TRP A 40 -7.86 -10.90 -8.62
C TRP A 40 -9.36 -10.96 -8.41
N LYS A 41 -10.10 -10.20 -9.22
CA LYS A 41 -11.57 -10.14 -9.20
C LYS A 41 -12.16 -11.02 -10.30
N GLU A 42 -13.44 -11.34 -10.20
CA GLU A 42 -14.16 -12.05 -11.27
C GLU A 42 -13.99 -11.40 -12.65
N GLN A 43 -14.09 -10.06 -12.73
CA GLN A 43 -13.87 -9.31 -13.98
C GLN A 43 -12.45 -9.48 -14.54
N ASP A 44 -11.43 -9.58 -13.66
CA ASP A 44 -10.05 -9.86 -14.10
C ASP A 44 -9.97 -11.25 -14.75
N TYR A 45 -10.67 -12.25 -14.19
CA TYR A 45 -10.72 -13.60 -14.74
C TYR A 45 -11.53 -13.69 -16.03
N GLN A 46 -12.67 -13.02 -16.11
CA GLN A 46 -13.47 -12.92 -17.34
C GLN A 46 -12.62 -12.37 -18.48
N ARG A 47 -11.94 -11.24 -18.24
CA ARG A 47 -11.07 -10.64 -19.25
C ARG A 47 -9.89 -11.55 -19.60
N PHE A 48 -9.28 -12.19 -18.61
CA PHE A 48 -8.18 -13.12 -18.84
C PHE A 48 -8.60 -14.30 -19.73
N VAL A 49 -9.76 -14.90 -19.48
CA VAL A 49 -10.31 -16.00 -20.26
C VAL A 49 -10.68 -15.57 -21.68
N GLU A 50 -11.25 -14.39 -21.87
CA GLU A 50 -11.53 -13.82 -23.20
C GLU A 50 -10.25 -13.68 -24.03
N GLU A 51 -9.19 -13.10 -23.46
CA GLU A 51 -7.93 -12.91 -24.18
C GLU A 51 -7.22 -14.24 -24.46
N LEU A 52 -7.38 -15.25 -23.57
CA LEU A 52 -6.92 -16.61 -23.82
C LEU A 52 -7.64 -17.25 -25.01
N ARG A 53 -8.96 -17.09 -25.12
CA ARG A 53 -9.74 -17.57 -26.28
C ARG A 53 -9.34 -16.88 -27.58
N ASN A 54 -9.06 -15.58 -27.51
CA ASN A 54 -8.62 -14.79 -28.66
C ASN A 54 -7.18 -15.10 -29.13
N GLY A 55 -6.47 -16.03 -28.47
CA GLY A 55 -5.12 -16.41 -28.86
C GLY A 55 -4.04 -15.36 -28.53
N ARG A 56 -4.36 -14.33 -27.73
CA ARG A 56 -3.41 -13.27 -27.37
C ARG A 56 -2.26 -13.86 -26.53
N PRO A 57 -0.99 -13.50 -26.77
CA PRO A 57 0.15 -14.00 -25.98
C PRO A 57 0.11 -13.50 -24.53
N MET A 58 0.76 -14.22 -23.61
CA MET A 58 0.74 -13.93 -22.17
C MET A 58 1.29 -12.55 -21.82
N GLU A 59 2.31 -12.10 -22.55
CA GLU A 59 2.95 -10.79 -22.38
C GLU A 59 1.95 -9.65 -22.61
N ASP A 60 1.20 -9.72 -23.71
CA ASP A 60 0.17 -8.73 -24.03
C ASP A 60 -1.02 -8.81 -23.05
N ILE A 61 -1.39 -10.03 -22.60
CA ILE A 61 -2.45 -10.19 -21.59
C ILE A 61 -2.05 -9.52 -20.28
N ALA A 62 -0.77 -9.67 -19.89
CA ALA A 62 -0.24 -9.03 -18.69
C ALA A 62 -0.32 -7.50 -18.79
N GLU A 63 -0.02 -6.93 -19.95
CA GLU A 63 -0.18 -5.50 -20.23
C GLU A 63 -1.65 -5.06 -20.12
N VAL A 64 -2.56 -5.77 -20.79
CA VAL A 64 -4.01 -5.47 -20.76
C VAL A 64 -4.57 -5.51 -19.33
N LEU A 65 -4.14 -6.50 -18.53
CA LEU A 65 -4.57 -6.64 -17.13
C LEU A 65 -3.78 -5.74 -16.17
N GLN A 66 -2.75 -5.03 -16.66
CA GLN A 66 -1.82 -4.21 -15.88
C GLN A 66 -1.15 -4.98 -14.73
N ARG A 67 -0.78 -6.24 -14.99
CA ARG A 67 -0.12 -7.16 -14.05
C ARG A 67 1.18 -7.68 -14.63
N THR A 68 2.01 -8.31 -13.81
CA THR A 68 3.25 -8.95 -14.30
C THR A 68 2.93 -10.25 -15.04
N VAL A 69 3.78 -10.63 -16.00
CA VAL A 69 3.63 -11.88 -16.76
C VAL A 69 3.65 -13.08 -15.82
N LYS A 70 4.52 -13.03 -14.79
CA LYS A 70 4.57 -14.03 -13.72
C LYS A 70 3.23 -14.18 -12.98
N SER A 71 2.55 -13.06 -12.68
CA SER A 71 1.24 -13.08 -12.01
C SER A 71 0.19 -13.76 -12.88
N VAL A 72 0.11 -13.38 -14.15
CA VAL A 72 -0.84 -13.96 -15.13
C VAL A 72 -0.60 -15.46 -15.32
N ARG A 73 0.65 -15.88 -15.56
CA ARG A 73 1.01 -17.31 -15.65
C ARG A 73 0.67 -18.08 -14.38
N GLY A 74 0.86 -17.47 -13.21
CA GLY A 74 0.48 -18.05 -11.92
C GLY A 74 -1.03 -18.32 -11.80
N ARG A 75 -1.88 -17.61 -12.56
CA ARG A 75 -3.33 -17.81 -12.54
C ARG A 75 -3.82 -18.94 -13.42
N LEU A 76 -3.05 -19.40 -14.40
CA LEU A 76 -3.44 -20.55 -15.23
C LEU A 76 -3.79 -21.77 -14.39
N LEU A 77 -3.02 -22.03 -13.32
CA LEU A 77 -3.30 -23.17 -12.43
C LEU A 77 -4.70 -23.10 -11.78
N ARG A 78 -5.23 -21.91 -11.55
CA ARG A 78 -6.58 -21.71 -10.98
C ARG A 78 -7.70 -22.00 -11.97
N LEU A 79 -7.37 -22.13 -13.25
CA LEU A 79 -8.26 -22.52 -14.34
C LEU A 79 -8.01 -23.97 -14.75
N VAL A 80 -7.36 -24.79 -13.92
CA VAL A 80 -7.14 -26.21 -14.18
C VAL A 80 -7.92 -27.00 -13.12
N PRO A 81 -8.74 -28.00 -13.51
CA PRO A 81 -9.43 -28.89 -12.57
C PRO A 81 -8.47 -29.53 -11.57
N LEU A 82 -8.91 -29.69 -10.32
CA LEU A 82 -8.06 -30.11 -9.19
C LEU A 82 -7.31 -31.43 -9.47
N GLU A 83 -7.99 -32.38 -10.10
CA GLU A 83 -7.49 -33.70 -10.46
C GLU A 83 -6.33 -33.65 -11.47
N LEU A 84 -6.21 -32.57 -12.25
CA LEU A 84 -5.14 -32.38 -13.22
C LEU A 84 -4.00 -31.48 -12.71
N GLN A 85 -4.19 -30.75 -11.61
CA GLN A 85 -3.19 -29.78 -11.13
C GLN A 85 -1.86 -30.41 -10.72
N ALA A 86 -1.89 -31.64 -10.19
CA ALA A 86 -0.70 -32.35 -9.74
C ALA A 86 0.11 -32.94 -10.91
N THR A 87 -0.53 -33.18 -12.07
CA THR A 87 0.09 -33.85 -13.22
C THR A 87 0.55 -32.84 -14.28
N LEU A 88 -0.15 -31.73 -14.45
CA LEU A 88 0.19 -30.69 -15.43
C LEU A 88 1.41 -29.86 -15.00
N LYS A 89 2.46 -29.89 -15.82
CA LYS A 89 3.64 -29.04 -15.60
C LYS A 89 3.31 -27.58 -15.86
N PRO A 90 3.99 -26.63 -15.18
CA PRO A 90 3.77 -25.19 -15.40
C PRO A 90 3.84 -24.75 -16.87
N SER A 91 4.71 -25.36 -17.68
CA SER A 91 4.87 -25.06 -19.11
C SER A 91 3.71 -25.55 -19.99
N GLU A 92 2.93 -26.53 -19.53
CA GLU A 92 1.86 -27.17 -20.30
C GLU A 92 0.49 -26.52 -20.02
N ARG A 93 0.37 -25.77 -18.91
CA ARG A 93 -0.90 -25.20 -18.43
C ARG A 93 -1.54 -24.23 -19.42
N GLU A 94 -0.75 -23.39 -20.08
CA GLU A 94 -1.31 -22.41 -21.02
C GLU A 94 -1.98 -23.10 -22.20
N LEU A 95 -1.28 -24.05 -22.82
CA LEU A 95 -1.81 -24.82 -23.95
C LEU A 95 -3.07 -25.57 -23.53
N TRP A 96 -3.01 -26.29 -22.39
CA TRP A 96 -4.15 -27.04 -21.87
C TRP A 96 -5.36 -26.15 -21.62
N VAL A 97 -5.19 -24.99 -20.97
CA VAL A 97 -6.31 -24.07 -20.68
C VAL A 97 -6.92 -23.54 -21.97
N ARG A 98 -6.10 -23.18 -22.97
CA ARG A 98 -6.62 -22.72 -24.27
C ARG A 98 -7.38 -23.81 -25.01
N GLU A 99 -6.87 -25.05 -25.00
CA GLU A 99 -7.55 -26.19 -25.60
C GLU A 99 -8.89 -26.45 -24.89
N ALA A 100 -8.91 -26.49 -23.55
CA ALA A 100 -10.14 -26.68 -22.77
C ALA A 100 -11.17 -25.56 -23.05
N LEU A 101 -10.74 -24.30 -23.13
CA LEU A 101 -11.61 -23.16 -23.41
C LEU A 101 -12.21 -23.14 -24.83
N ASN A 102 -11.59 -23.84 -25.78
CA ASN A 102 -11.96 -23.82 -27.20
C ASN A 102 -12.62 -25.13 -27.67
N ALA A 103 -12.27 -26.27 -27.06
CA ALA A 103 -12.72 -27.59 -27.50
C ALA A 103 -14.05 -28.02 -26.86
N ASP A 104 -14.37 -27.49 -25.68
CA ASP A 104 -15.44 -28.03 -24.84
C ASP A 104 -16.50 -26.97 -24.53
N GLU A 105 -17.70 -27.12 -25.09
CA GLU A 105 -18.86 -26.31 -24.72
C GLU A 105 -19.25 -26.51 -23.25
N THR A 106 -18.83 -27.61 -22.62
CA THR A 106 -19.14 -27.98 -21.24
C THR A 106 -18.09 -27.52 -20.23
N TYR A 107 -16.93 -27.03 -20.67
CA TYR A 107 -15.91 -26.55 -19.75
C TYR A 107 -16.29 -25.21 -19.12
N ASP A 108 -16.84 -25.28 -17.90
CA ASP A 108 -17.16 -24.12 -17.07
C ASP A 108 -15.94 -23.69 -16.24
N TRP A 109 -15.13 -22.81 -16.83
CA TRP A 109 -13.97 -22.23 -16.18
C TRP A 109 -14.31 -21.51 -14.86
N LEU A 110 -15.52 -20.94 -14.72
CA LEU A 110 -15.91 -20.21 -13.52
C LEU A 110 -16.24 -21.19 -12.37
N ALA A 111 -16.89 -22.31 -12.68
CA ALA A 111 -17.10 -23.40 -11.74
C ALA A 111 -15.76 -23.98 -11.26
N THR A 112 -14.84 -24.31 -12.19
CA THR A 112 -13.49 -24.78 -11.86
C THR A 112 -12.73 -23.78 -11.00
N LEU A 113 -12.84 -22.49 -11.31
CA LEU A 113 -12.20 -21.43 -10.53
C LEU A 113 -12.72 -21.39 -9.09
N ARG A 114 -14.04 -21.45 -8.90
CA ARG A 114 -14.67 -21.44 -7.57
C ARG A 114 -14.26 -22.65 -6.74
N GLU A 115 -14.25 -23.84 -7.36
CA GLU A 115 -13.78 -25.07 -6.72
C GLU A 115 -12.32 -24.95 -6.26
N ASN A 116 -11.46 -24.40 -7.13
CA ASN A 116 -10.05 -24.20 -6.82
C ASN A 116 -9.78 -23.20 -5.68
N TYR A 117 -10.61 -22.17 -5.55
CA TYR A 117 -10.55 -21.26 -4.41
C TYR A 117 -10.99 -21.95 -3.12
N SER A 118 -12.11 -22.66 -3.16
CA SER A 118 -12.65 -23.43 -2.03
C SER A 118 -11.65 -24.47 -1.50
N ALA A 119 -11.03 -25.26 -2.39
CA ALA A 119 -10.04 -26.28 -2.02
C ALA A 119 -8.81 -25.71 -1.30
N ARG A 120 -8.51 -24.43 -1.53
CA ARG A 120 -7.38 -23.71 -0.90
C ARG A 120 -7.80 -22.92 0.34
N ARG A 121 -9.08 -23.03 0.75
CA ARG A 121 -9.69 -22.23 1.82
C ARG A 121 -9.55 -20.73 1.58
N GLU A 122 -9.63 -20.34 0.31
CA GLU A 122 -9.63 -18.94 -0.11
C GLU A 122 -11.04 -18.57 -0.60
N HIS A 123 -11.49 -17.35 -0.30
CA HIS A 123 -12.78 -16.86 -0.78
C HIS A 123 -12.65 -16.28 -2.19
N PHE A 124 -13.47 -16.74 -3.12
CA PHE A 124 -13.56 -16.18 -4.47
C PHE A 124 -14.53 -14.99 -4.47
N TRP A 125 -14.00 -13.78 -4.67
CA TRP A 125 -14.81 -12.56 -4.69
C TRP A 125 -15.46 -12.35 -6.05
N SER A 126 -16.74 -12.71 -6.15
CA SER A 126 -17.57 -12.41 -7.29
C SER A 126 -18.11 -10.97 -7.27
N THR A 127 -18.71 -10.60 -8.39
CA THR A 127 -19.47 -9.35 -8.54
C THR A 127 -20.67 -9.33 -7.59
N ALA A 128 -21.32 -10.47 -7.39
CA ALA A 128 -22.41 -10.63 -6.43
C ALA A 128 -21.90 -10.42 -4.99
N ASP A 129 -20.77 -11.02 -4.62
CA ASP A 129 -20.17 -10.86 -3.28
C ASP A 129 -19.79 -9.41 -3.01
N THR A 130 -19.26 -8.71 -4.02
CA THR A 130 -18.94 -7.29 -3.90
C THR A 130 -20.19 -6.42 -3.70
N THR A 131 -21.30 -6.80 -4.34
CA THR A 131 -22.59 -6.11 -4.19
C THR A 131 -23.16 -6.34 -2.80
N LEU A 132 -23.18 -7.60 -2.35
CA LEU A 132 -23.62 -7.97 -1.02
C LEU A 132 -22.77 -7.31 0.08
N LEU A 133 -21.45 -7.23 -0.10
CA LEU A 133 -20.56 -6.54 0.84
C LEU A 133 -20.92 -5.05 0.96
N ARG A 134 -21.30 -4.40 -0.16
CA ARG A 134 -21.77 -3.01 -0.16
C ARG A 134 -23.10 -2.86 0.57
N GLU A 135 -24.06 -3.74 0.29
CA GLU A 135 -25.37 -3.73 0.96
C GLU A 135 -25.21 -3.86 2.49
N LYS A 136 -24.34 -4.77 2.94
CA LYS A 136 -24.02 -4.96 4.37
C LYS A 136 -23.33 -3.74 5.00
N TRP A 137 -22.41 -3.11 4.26
CA TRP A 137 -21.77 -1.85 4.67
C TRP A 137 -22.78 -0.71 4.86
N GLU A 138 -23.73 -0.60 3.93
CA GLU A 138 -24.79 0.40 3.96
C GLU A 138 -25.78 0.13 5.10
N ALA A 139 -26.14 -1.12 5.32
CA ALA A 139 -27.00 -1.58 6.41
C ALA A 139 -26.34 -1.49 7.81
N ARG A 140 -25.04 -1.18 7.89
CA ARG A 140 -24.24 -1.16 9.12
C ARG A 140 -24.28 -2.49 9.88
N GLU A 141 -24.21 -3.59 9.12
CA GLU A 141 -24.17 -4.92 9.72
C GLU A 141 -22.85 -5.11 10.50
N PRO A 142 -22.89 -5.71 11.70
CA PRO A 142 -21.68 -5.93 12.48
C PRO A 142 -20.61 -6.70 11.71
N LEU A 143 -19.35 -6.24 11.76
CA LEU A 143 -18.26 -6.88 11.01
C LEU A 143 -18.11 -8.39 11.30
N PRO A 144 -18.31 -8.89 12.54
CA PRO A 144 -18.26 -10.33 12.81
C PRO A 144 -19.28 -11.13 11.98
N ASN A 145 -20.50 -10.61 11.81
CA ASN A 145 -21.54 -11.26 11.03
C ASN A 145 -21.19 -11.26 9.52
N ILE A 146 -20.66 -10.15 9.02
CA ILE A 146 -20.14 -10.06 7.65
C ILE A 146 -19.04 -11.11 7.45
N ALA A 147 -18.08 -11.19 8.36
CA ALA A 147 -16.97 -12.12 8.26
C ALA A 147 -17.44 -13.59 8.28
N GLU A 148 -18.39 -13.93 9.16
CA GLU A 148 -19.00 -15.25 9.23
C GLU A 148 -19.72 -15.64 7.94
N GLU A 149 -20.54 -14.73 7.38
CA GLU A 149 -21.31 -15.01 6.15
C GLU A 149 -20.43 -15.28 4.94
N PHE A 150 -19.32 -14.55 4.78
CA PHE A 150 -18.35 -14.80 3.73
C PHE A 150 -17.37 -15.95 4.05
N GLY A 151 -17.42 -16.51 5.27
CA GLY A 151 -16.50 -17.56 5.72
C GLY A 151 -15.04 -17.09 5.80
N ILE A 152 -14.81 -15.82 6.13
CA ILE A 152 -13.49 -15.18 6.21
C ILE A 152 -13.23 -14.61 7.61
N SER A 153 -11.99 -14.16 7.85
CA SER A 153 -11.69 -13.42 9.09
C SER A 153 -12.17 -11.98 9.03
N GLU A 154 -12.46 -11.38 10.19
CA GLU A 154 -12.78 -9.94 10.31
C GLU A 154 -11.69 -9.07 9.64
N VAL A 155 -10.41 -9.41 9.83
CA VAL A 155 -9.26 -8.73 9.19
C VAL A 155 -9.42 -8.71 7.67
N MET A 156 -9.79 -9.84 7.08
CA MET A 156 -10.00 -9.91 5.64
C MET A 156 -11.23 -9.10 5.21
N ALA A 157 -12.36 -9.24 5.91
CA ALA A 157 -13.57 -8.49 5.60
C ALA A 157 -13.32 -6.97 5.60
N ALA A 158 -12.66 -6.45 6.64
CA ALA A 158 -12.32 -5.03 6.74
C ALA A 158 -11.32 -4.58 5.67
N GLN A 159 -10.31 -5.40 5.35
CA GLN A 159 -9.41 -5.11 4.23
C GLN A 159 -10.17 -5.04 2.90
N HIS A 160 -11.17 -5.89 2.68
CA HIS A 160 -12.00 -5.85 1.49
C HIS A 160 -12.85 -4.58 1.43
N LEU A 161 -13.48 -4.16 2.53
CA LEU A 161 -14.18 -2.88 2.61
C LEU A 161 -13.28 -1.70 2.21
N CYS A 162 -12.05 -1.65 2.74
CA CYS A 162 -11.09 -0.61 2.38
C CYS A 162 -10.67 -0.67 0.90
N ARG A 163 -10.33 -1.87 0.39
CA ARG A 163 -9.87 -2.05 -0.99
C ARG A 163 -10.94 -1.70 -2.03
N HIS A 164 -12.21 -1.89 -1.70
CA HIS A 164 -13.33 -1.54 -2.58
C HIS A 164 -13.79 -0.08 -2.42
N GLY A 165 -13.06 0.73 -1.63
CA GLY A 165 -13.37 2.14 -1.40
C GLY A 165 -14.66 2.36 -0.62
N LEU A 166 -15.15 1.32 0.07
CA LEU A 166 -16.33 1.43 0.94
C LEU A 166 -15.96 2.13 2.25
N ALA A 167 -14.73 1.88 2.72
CA ALA A 167 -14.11 2.57 3.85
C ALA A 167 -12.76 3.16 3.42
N GLN A 168 -12.37 4.27 4.04
CA GLN A 168 -11.08 4.92 3.84
C GLN A 168 -9.98 4.31 4.73
N SER A 169 -10.36 3.69 5.84
CA SER A 169 -9.42 3.11 6.80
C SER A 169 -10.03 1.97 7.61
N MET A 170 -9.15 1.17 8.23
CA MET A 170 -9.55 0.13 9.18
C MET A 170 -10.29 0.71 10.38
N GLN A 171 -9.89 1.91 10.83
CA GLN A 171 -10.54 2.63 11.93
C GLN A 171 -12.00 2.94 11.59
N GLU A 172 -12.27 3.45 10.39
CA GLU A 172 -13.64 3.73 9.94
C GLU A 172 -14.50 2.46 9.94
N VAL A 173 -13.95 1.33 9.51
CA VAL A 173 -14.66 0.04 9.57
C VAL A 173 -15.03 -0.31 11.00
N VAL A 174 -14.08 -0.19 11.93
CA VAL A 174 -14.32 -0.47 13.37
C VAL A 174 -15.37 0.46 13.94
N ASP A 175 -15.24 1.77 13.71
CA ASP A 175 -16.16 2.77 14.27
C ASP A 175 -17.57 2.62 13.72
N ARG A 176 -17.70 2.24 12.44
CA ARG A 176 -18.99 2.15 11.77
C ARG A 176 -19.70 0.83 12.03
N LEU A 177 -18.99 -0.30 11.93
CA LEU A 177 -19.60 -1.63 11.98
C LEU A 177 -19.41 -2.32 13.33
N GLY A 178 -18.47 -1.87 14.16
CA GLY A 178 -18.05 -2.63 15.33
C GLY A 178 -17.31 -3.91 14.95
N VAL A 179 -16.59 -4.46 15.93
CA VAL A 179 -15.76 -5.66 15.79
C VAL A 179 -15.87 -6.52 17.04
N THR A 180 -15.36 -7.76 16.98
CA THR A 180 -15.30 -8.59 18.17
C THR A 180 -14.33 -7.98 19.20
N PRO A 181 -14.77 -7.67 20.43
CA PRO A 181 -13.90 -7.14 21.48
C PRO A 181 -12.75 -8.11 21.81
N GLY A 182 -11.52 -7.61 21.91
CA GLY A 182 -10.32 -8.41 22.07
C GLY A 182 -9.89 -9.18 20.81
N GLY A 183 -10.60 -9.02 19.70
CA GLY A 183 -10.23 -9.57 18.40
C GLY A 183 -8.98 -8.90 17.82
N THR A 184 -8.43 -9.48 16.74
CA THR A 184 -7.20 -8.97 16.12
C THR A 184 -7.34 -7.55 15.59
N ILE A 185 -8.48 -7.21 14.96
CA ILE A 185 -8.72 -5.83 14.51
C ILE A 185 -8.84 -4.89 15.70
N ASP A 186 -9.68 -5.22 16.69
CA ASP A 186 -9.89 -4.39 17.89
C ASP A 186 -8.56 -4.00 18.56
N ILE A 187 -7.71 -5.00 18.81
CA ILE A 187 -6.39 -4.79 19.40
C ILE A 187 -5.53 -3.89 18.50
N ARG A 188 -5.45 -4.16 17.19
CA ARG A 188 -4.61 -3.39 16.27
C ARG A 188 -5.06 -1.95 16.14
N THR A 189 -6.37 -1.73 16.05
CA THR A 189 -6.97 -0.41 15.92
C THR A 189 -6.75 0.40 17.20
N ARG A 190 -6.96 -0.21 18.38
CA ARG A 190 -6.63 0.43 19.67
C ARG A 190 -5.14 0.76 19.78
N MET A 191 -4.26 -0.18 19.44
CA MET A 191 -2.81 0.08 19.43
C MET A 191 -2.42 1.20 18.45
N ALA A 192 -3.10 1.30 17.30
CA ALA A 192 -2.87 2.37 16.34
C ALA A 192 -3.33 3.73 16.89
N LEU A 193 -4.48 3.78 17.56
CA LEU A 193 -4.97 4.97 18.25
C LEU A 193 -4.06 5.40 19.40
N ASP A 194 -3.65 4.45 20.24
CA ASP A 194 -2.72 4.71 21.35
C ASP A 194 -1.38 5.24 20.82
N ARG A 195 -0.86 4.64 19.74
CA ARG A 195 0.36 5.12 19.06
C ARG A 195 0.16 6.54 18.51
N ALA A 196 -0.96 6.81 17.84
CA ALA A 196 -1.25 8.13 17.30
C ALA A 196 -1.37 9.18 18.42
N ALA A 197 -2.02 8.84 19.53
CA ALA A 197 -2.16 9.71 20.70
C ALA A 197 -0.82 9.97 21.41
N ALA A 198 0.11 9.00 21.38
CA ALA A 198 1.45 9.12 21.94
C ALA A 198 2.49 9.67 20.94
N SER A 199 2.07 10.09 19.74
CA SER A 199 2.97 10.60 18.72
C SER A 199 3.23 12.09 18.90
N VAL A 200 4.49 12.48 18.74
CA VAL A 200 4.96 13.86 18.79
C VAL A 200 5.65 14.17 17.47
N TRP A 201 5.41 15.37 16.95
CA TRP A 201 6.08 15.89 15.77
C TRP A 201 7.29 16.72 16.18
N VAL A 202 8.48 16.33 15.73
CA VAL A 202 9.73 17.02 16.04
C VAL A 202 10.14 17.84 14.83
N LEU A 203 10.27 19.15 15.01
CA LEU A 203 10.86 20.05 14.03
C LEU A 203 12.32 20.33 14.41
N ILE A 204 13.23 20.05 13.49
CA ILE A 204 14.65 20.36 13.58
C ILE A 204 14.99 21.30 12.44
N THR A 205 15.63 22.43 12.72
CA THR A 205 16.18 23.30 11.68
C THR A 205 17.64 23.62 11.96
N ASP A 206 18.48 23.53 10.93
CA ASP A 206 19.87 24.01 10.94
C ASP A 206 19.97 25.29 10.10
N GLY A 207 20.59 26.34 10.63
CA GLY A 207 20.74 27.65 9.97
C GLY A 207 19.93 28.77 10.63
N VAL A 208 18.88 28.45 11.38
CA VAL A 208 18.05 29.39 12.15
C VAL A 208 17.79 28.87 13.57
N GLY A 209 17.48 29.80 14.49
CA GLY A 209 17.24 29.49 15.90
C GLY A 209 18.40 29.84 16.82
N THR A 210 18.61 29.03 17.85
CA THR A 210 19.56 29.32 18.93
C THR A 210 20.99 29.00 18.48
N ARG A 211 21.94 29.86 18.86
CA ARG A 211 23.35 29.64 18.55
C ARG A 211 23.88 28.46 19.37
N VAL A 212 24.43 27.45 18.71
CA VAL A 212 24.97 26.27 19.38
C VAL A 212 26.40 26.58 19.88
N PRO A 213 26.68 26.49 21.20
CA PRO A 213 28.04 26.69 21.71
C PRO A 213 29.00 25.61 21.18
N GLY A 214 30.19 26.01 20.73
CA GLY A 214 31.23 25.08 20.28
C GLY A 214 31.19 24.66 18.81
N LEU A 215 30.13 25.01 18.05
CA LEU A 215 30.07 24.84 16.59
C LEU A 215 30.10 26.21 15.89
N ASN A 216 30.95 26.33 14.87
CA ASN A 216 31.23 27.60 14.19
C ASN A 216 29.96 28.26 13.63
N ARG A 217 29.45 29.28 14.33
CA ARG A 217 28.30 30.12 13.92
C ARG A 217 27.04 29.33 13.52
N GLN A 218 26.92 28.07 13.93
CA GLN A 218 25.79 27.22 13.58
C GLN A 218 24.62 27.55 14.52
N ARG A 219 23.46 27.85 13.92
CA ARG A 219 22.20 28.02 14.63
C ARG A 219 21.38 26.76 14.44
N GLN A 220 20.73 26.32 15.51
CA GLN A 220 19.80 25.19 15.45
C GLN A 220 18.55 25.52 16.26
N HIS A 221 17.41 25.07 15.77
CA HIS A 221 16.15 25.04 16.49
C HIS A 221 15.64 23.61 16.56
N VAL A 222 15.21 23.20 17.75
CA VAL A 222 14.53 21.91 17.96
C VAL A 222 13.27 22.19 18.75
N SER A 223 12.13 21.70 18.28
CA SER A 223 10.84 21.85 18.97
C SER A 223 9.97 20.62 18.76
N THR A 224 9.07 20.40 19.71
CA THR A 224 8.10 19.32 19.72
C THR A 224 6.69 19.89 19.60
N HIS A 225 5.84 19.20 18.83
CA HIS A 225 4.52 19.66 18.44
C HIS A 225 3.52 18.51 18.54
N VAL A 226 2.27 18.85 18.87
CA VAL A 226 1.18 17.87 18.98
C VAL A 226 0.66 17.43 17.62
N SER A 227 0.84 18.24 16.58
CA SER A 227 0.43 17.95 15.22
C SER A 227 1.50 18.33 14.20
N LEU A 228 1.37 17.78 12.98
CA LEU A 228 2.19 18.16 11.85
C LEU A 228 1.96 19.62 11.45
N GLU A 229 0.71 20.08 11.49
CA GLU A 229 0.32 21.45 11.12
C GLU A 229 1.01 22.47 12.03
N ASP A 230 1.01 22.26 13.35
CA ASP A 230 1.72 23.12 14.30
C ASP A 230 3.24 23.16 14.02
N ALA A 231 3.82 22.02 13.63
CA ALA A 231 5.23 21.94 13.26
C ALA A 231 5.52 22.70 11.95
N GLU A 232 4.62 22.64 10.97
CA GLU A 232 4.72 23.38 9.71
C GLU A 232 4.55 24.88 9.90
N ASP A 233 3.58 25.31 10.72
CA ASP A 233 3.39 26.71 11.08
C ASP A 233 4.63 27.26 11.79
N ARG A 234 5.21 26.49 12.72
CA ARG A 234 6.43 26.89 13.40
C ARG A 234 7.63 26.94 12.45
N LEU A 235 7.72 26.04 11.47
CA LEU A 235 8.74 26.11 10.43
C LEU A 235 8.59 27.39 9.60
N ASP A 236 7.38 27.72 9.16
CA ASP A 236 7.13 28.94 8.37
C ASP A 236 7.49 30.20 9.16
N ASP A 237 7.26 30.24 10.48
CA ASP A 237 7.72 31.34 11.35
C ASP A 237 9.24 31.45 11.39
N LEU A 238 9.95 30.33 11.54
CA LEU A 238 11.42 30.30 11.57
C LEU A 238 12.04 30.69 10.22
N LEU A 239 11.42 30.30 9.11
CA LEU A 239 11.87 30.71 7.78
C LEU A 239 11.70 32.22 7.58
N ARG A 240 10.58 32.80 8.04
CA ARG A 240 10.36 34.26 8.05
C ARG A 240 11.37 34.98 8.94
N GLU A 241 11.72 34.41 10.10
CA GLU A 241 12.76 34.95 10.98
C GLU A 241 14.14 34.93 10.31
N ALA A 242 14.48 33.83 9.64
CA ALA A 242 15.74 33.68 8.92
C ALA A 242 15.91 34.73 7.82
N GLU A 243 14.87 34.93 7.02
CA GLU A 243 14.83 35.95 5.98
C GLU A 243 15.00 37.36 6.56
N ALA A 244 14.24 37.71 7.60
CA ALA A 244 14.30 39.03 8.22
C ALA A 244 15.67 39.39 8.81
N HIS A 245 16.45 38.38 9.23
CA HIS A 245 17.78 38.57 9.81
C HIS A 245 18.93 38.30 8.83
N GLY A 246 18.63 37.95 7.56
CA GLY A 246 19.63 37.58 6.57
C GLY A 246 20.46 36.37 6.97
N TYR A 247 19.83 35.37 7.60
CA TYR A 247 20.49 34.09 7.85
C TYR A 247 20.63 33.30 6.54
N GLY A 248 21.73 32.55 6.42
CA GLY A 248 21.98 31.70 5.26
C GLY A 248 21.00 30.53 5.14
N PRO A 249 21.29 29.55 4.25
CA PRO A 249 20.33 28.49 3.92
C PRO A 249 19.90 27.70 5.16
N VAL A 250 18.59 27.48 5.28
CA VAL A 250 17.97 26.75 6.39
C VAL A 250 17.63 25.34 5.93
N LYS A 251 18.28 24.34 6.53
CA LYS A 251 17.89 22.93 6.38
C LYS A 251 16.86 22.61 7.45
N TRP A 252 15.83 21.87 7.12
CA TRP A 252 14.79 21.50 8.08
C TRP A 252 14.36 20.05 7.93
N SER A 253 13.87 19.50 9.03
CA SER A 253 13.29 18.16 9.12
C SER A 253 12.10 18.20 10.08
N ILE A 254 10.94 17.73 9.63
CA ILE A 254 9.75 17.50 10.47
C ILE A 254 9.50 16.01 10.51
N VAL A 255 9.45 15.46 11.72
CA VAL A 255 9.58 14.03 11.92
C VAL A 255 8.59 13.57 12.98
N CYS A 256 7.76 12.58 12.64
CA CYS A 256 6.84 11.96 13.58
C CYS A 256 7.58 10.88 14.39
N ARG A 257 7.42 10.91 15.71
CA ARG A 257 7.95 9.91 16.64
C ARG A 257 6.87 9.49 17.62
N SER A 258 6.80 8.20 17.93
CA SER A 258 5.94 7.70 19.01
C SER A 258 6.80 7.47 20.26
N LEU A 259 6.37 7.99 21.41
CA LEU A 259 7.14 7.88 22.65
C LEU A 259 7.31 6.41 23.07
N GLY A 260 8.56 5.96 23.22
CA GLY A 260 8.89 4.58 23.64
C GLY A 260 8.98 3.55 22.50
N ASP A 261 8.88 3.99 21.24
CA ASP A 261 9.05 3.17 20.05
C ASP A 261 10.29 3.67 19.28
N ASP A 262 11.24 2.79 18.96
CA ASP A 262 12.47 3.14 18.21
C ASP A 262 12.21 3.24 16.69
N THR A 263 10.95 3.07 16.26
CA THR A 263 10.58 3.17 14.84
C THR A 263 10.37 4.62 14.39
N THR A 264 10.81 4.90 13.16
CA THR A 264 10.61 6.19 12.52
C THR A 264 9.22 6.27 11.88
N GLY A 265 8.44 7.28 12.26
CA GLY A 265 7.15 7.60 11.65
C GLY A 265 7.32 8.36 10.32
N GLN A 266 6.30 9.11 9.91
CA GLN A 266 6.41 9.98 8.73
C GLN A 266 7.50 11.03 8.91
N GLU A 267 8.26 11.30 7.86
CA GLU A 267 9.32 12.32 7.85
C GLU A 267 9.18 13.24 6.64
N ARG A 268 9.53 14.51 6.83
CA ARG A 268 9.59 15.54 5.79
C ARG A 268 10.88 16.31 5.95
N HIS A 269 11.56 16.59 4.86
CA HIS A 269 12.82 17.33 4.86
C HIS A 269 12.82 18.39 3.76
N GLY A 270 13.65 19.43 3.94
CA GLY A 270 13.87 20.41 2.90
C GLY A 270 15.02 21.36 3.20
N ILE A 271 15.33 22.19 2.22
CA ILE A 271 16.32 23.26 2.30
C ILE A 271 15.65 24.51 1.75
N ALA A 272 15.68 25.59 2.52
CA ALA A 272 15.32 26.93 2.08
C ALA A 272 16.60 27.71 1.82
N GLU A 273 16.85 28.07 0.56
CA GLU A 273 18.01 28.86 0.15
C GLU A 273 17.61 30.33 -0.08
N ASP A 274 18.56 31.23 0.19
CA ASP A 274 18.43 32.64 -0.12
C ASP A 274 18.63 32.83 -1.63
N VAL A 275 17.66 33.43 -2.32
CA VAL A 275 17.71 33.61 -3.78
C VAL A 275 18.41 34.93 -4.09
N ASP A 276 19.70 35.00 -3.81
CA ASP A 276 20.57 36.11 -4.24
C ASP A 276 21.95 35.56 -4.63
N ASP A 277 22.02 34.79 -5.73
CA ASP A 277 23.27 34.59 -6.51
C ASP A 277 23.02 34.01 -7.92
N VAL A 278 22.10 34.62 -8.70
CA VAL A 278 22.04 34.42 -10.16
C VAL A 278 21.99 35.75 -10.88
N ALA A 279 23.06 36.52 -10.76
CA ALA A 279 23.51 37.49 -11.78
C ALA A 279 24.87 38.08 -11.39
N SER A 280 25.95 37.49 -11.92
CA SER A 280 27.20 38.19 -12.26
C SER A 280 27.89 37.45 -13.38
#